data_AF-A0A355KTQ2-F1
#
_entry.id   AF-A0A355KTQ2-F1
#
_cell.length_a   1.000
_cell.length_b   1.000
_cell.length_c   1.000
_cell.angle_alpha   90.00
_cell.angle_beta   90.00
_cell.angle_gamma   90.00
#
_symmetry.space_group_name_H-M   'P 1'
#
loop_
_entity.id
_entity.type
_entity.pdbx_description
1 polymer ?
#
loop_
_entity_poly.entity_id
_entity_poly.type
_entity_poly.pdbx_seq_one_letter_code
_entity_poly.pdbx_strand_id
1 'polypeptide(L)'
;KWNNSARIMTGFVNAVRAGAKVVNFSLGSSGTIKNGIDRLQIVKDTQGKFNSYYIAKMLQRGYDFICCQSAGNGVYKNDKFAYAVDASNNGTFCPITVDNAIKSVKGVTPQEIVDRIIVVAAAKFNGNNRFEQVEFSNGGSQVSICAPGYEIYSAYYNGDGNQYNYCSYSYLNGTSMAAPIVTGIASLVWSVNPSFTGAQVKHFVCDEENTKYEVADSSSRLHLPTGTMRMVNAQLAVEAAIKECENYGTVNGHLKWAKITPSNVIDFTVTSNRDGTVYRMMTDTSGNFSAKLPAGEYTLKLEGKKCNFTVAEGENTDIGSVRSVLATVDFDAVSDKMKDGMQDFLSKLQIY
;
A
#
# COMPACT_ATOMS: atom_id res chain seq x y z
N LYS A 1 -0.82 6.87 -25.49
CA LYS A 1 -1.45 7.73 -24.45
C LYS A 1 -2.21 6.86 -23.43
N TRP A 2 -1.49 6.11 -22.59
CA TRP A 2 -2.09 5.10 -21.68
C TRP A 2 -2.32 5.58 -20.23
N ASN A 3 -1.99 6.82 -19.90
CA ASN A 3 -1.71 7.21 -18.52
C ASN A 3 -2.52 8.44 -18.06
N ASN A 4 -3.81 8.24 -17.76
CA ASN A 4 -4.58 9.22 -16.96
C ASN A 4 -4.72 8.64 -15.55
N SER A 5 -4.53 9.45 -14.51
CA SER A 5 -4.51 9.03 -13.10
C SER A 5 -5.68 8.13 -12.69
N ALA A 6 -6.87 8.35 -13.27
CA ALA A 6 -8.05 7.51 -13.05
C ALA A 6 -7.82 6.03 -13.44
N ARG A 7 -7.15 5.74 -14.56
CA ARG A 7 -6.90 4.35 -15.00
C ARG A 7 -5.88 3.64 -14.10
N ILE A 8 -4.86 4.35 -13.61
CA ILE A 8 -3.93 3.81 -12.60
C ILE A 8 -4.72 3.45 -11.35
N MET A 9 -5.58 4.35 -10.87
CA MET A 9 -6.40 4.09 -9.68
C MET A 9 -7.40 2.95 -9.90
N THR A 10 -7.98 2.79 -11.10
CA THR A 10 -8.77 1.61 -11.46
C THR A 10 -7.95 0.32 -11.36
N GLY A 11 -6.72 0.31 -11.89
CA GLY A 11 -5.81 -0.84 -11.78
C GLY A 11 -5.49 -1.18 -10.32
N PHE A 12 -5.22 -0.17 -9.50
CA PHE A 12 -5.04 -0.32 -8.05
C PHE A 12 -6.26 -0.95 -7.38
N VAL A 13 -7.46 -0.40 -7.61
CA VAL A 13 -8.71 -0.93 -7.05
C VAL A 13 -8.93 -2.38 -7.48
N ASN A 14 -8.72 -2.69 -8.76
CA ASN A 14 -8.89 -4.05 -9.28
C ASN A 14 -7.90 -5.03 -8.64
N ALA A 15 -6.63 -4.63 -8.46
CA ALA A 15 -5.63 -5.47 -7.81
C ALA A 15 -6.02 -5.78 -6.36
N VAL A 16 -6.41 -4.78 -5.58
CA VAL A 16 -6.82 -4.98 -4.18
C VAL A 16 -8.11 -5.80 -4.08
N ARG A 17 -9.09 -5.55 -4.96
CA ARG A 17 -10.32 -6.37 -5.05
C ARG A 17 -10.04 -7.82 -5.41
N ALA A 18 -8.99 -8.08 -6.20
CA ALA A 18 -8.53 -9.43 -6.52
C ALA A 18 -7.74 -10.09 -5.39
N GLY A 19 -7.56 -9.41 -4.24
CA GLY A 19 -6.89 -9.94 -3.05
C GLY A 19 -5.45 -9.48 -2.85
N ALA A 20 -4.93 -8.55 -3.67
CA ALA A 20 -3.58 -8.02 -3.46
C ALA A 20 -3.48 -7.25 -2.13
N LYS A 21 -2.60 -7.71 -1.24
CA LYS A 21 -2.27 -7.05 0.04
C LYS A 21 -1.14 -6.04 -0.09
N VAL A 22 -0.27 -6.18 -1.09
CA VAL A 22 0.80 -5.21 -1.36
C VAL A 22 0.81 -4.91 -2.85
N VAL A 23 0.77 -3.63 -3.22
CA VAL A 23 0.74 -3.18 -4.61
C VAL A 23 1.96 -2.29 -4.87
N ASN A 24 2.79 -2.67 -5.85
CA ASN A 24 3.96 -1.91 -6.27
C ASN A 24 3.61 -0.86 -7.33
N PHE A 25 4.08 0.36 -7.14
CA PHE A 25 3.92 1.50 -8.04
C PHE A 25 5.28 2.03 -8.48
N SER A 26 5.78 1.50 -9.60
CA SER A 26 6.97 1.99 -10.30
C SER A 26 6.59 3.03 -11.35
N LEU A 27 5.99 4.13 -10.90
CA LEU A 27 5.51 5.22 -11.74
C LEU A 27 5.76 6.57 -11.10
N GLY A 28 5.76 7.60 -11.91
CA GLY A 28 6.14 8.92 -11.46
C GLY A 28 6.17 9.94 -12.58
N SER A 29 6.37 11.20 -12.18
CA SER A 29 6.33 12.33 -13.10
C SER A 29 7.32 13.43 -12.72
N SER A 30 8.29 13.15 -11.84
CA SER A 30 9.36 14.11 -11.52
C SER A 30 10.19 14.46 -12.77
N GLY A 31 10.36 13.51 -13.69
CA GLY A 31 11.08 13.72 -14.95
C GLY A 31 10.49 14.80 -15.85
N THR A 32 9.21 15.18 -15.65
CA THR A 32 8.53 16.19 -16.47
C THR A 32 8.56 17.60 -15.86
N ILE A 33 9.23 17.79 -14.73
CA ILE A 33 9.34 19.10 -14.08
C ILE A 33 10.18 20.03 -14.94
N LYS A 34 9.59 21.17 -15.31
CA LYS A 34 10.28 22.21 -16.10
C LYS A 34 11.06 23.12 -15.16
N ASN A 35 12.28 23.47 -15.55
CA ASN A 35 13.12 24.51 -14.92
C ASN A 35 13.47 24.31 -13.44
N GLY A 36 13.27 23.11 -12.88
CA GLY A 36 13.62 22.82 -11.47
C GLY A 36 12.74 23.51 -10.45
N ILE A 37 11.58 24.00 -10.89
CA ILE A 37 10.59 24.58 -9.99
C ILE A 37 9.86 23.43 -9.30
N ASP A 38 9.89 23.43 -7.97
CA ASP A 38 9.05 22.56 -7.16
C ASP A 38 7.60 22.67 -7.61
N ARG A 39 6.86 21.55 -7.69
CA ARG A 39 5.45 21.63 -8.11
C ARG A 39 4.70 22.53 -7.15
N LEU A 40 3.85 23.39 -7.72
CA LEU A 40 2.98 24.25 -6.92
C LEU A 40 2.22 23.41 -5.89
N GLN A 41 2.16 23.88 -4.65
CA GLN A 41 1.53 23.15 -3.55
C GLN A 41 0.09 22.74 -3.88
N ILE A 42 -0.68 23.61 -4.53
CA ILE A 42 -2.05 23.30 -4.98
C ILE A 42 -2.13 22.07 -5.89
N VAL A 43 -1.09 21.80 -6.71
CA VAL A 43 -1.02 20.62 -7.58
C VAL A 43 -0.75 19.37 -6.74
N LYS A 44 0.16 19.46 -5.77
CA LYS A 44 0.46 18.37 -4.83
C LYS A 44 -0.77 18.02 -4.00
N ASP A 45 -1.45 19.03 -3.45
CA ASP A 45 -2.65 18.85 -2.63
C ASP A 45 -3.82 18.28 -3.43
N THR A 46 -4.02 18.76 -4.67
CA THR A 46 -5.07 18.22 -5.55
C THR A 46 -4.83 16.74 -5.87
N GLN A 47 -3.59 16.37 -6.20
CA GLN A 47 -3.24 14.97 -6.44
C GLN A 47 -3.32 14.13 -5.16
N GLY A 48 -2.83 14.65 -4.04
CA GLY A 48 -2.87 13.98 -2.74
C GLY A 48 -4.30 13.66 -2.33
N LYS A 49 -5.21 14.64 -2.42
CA LYS A 49 -6.64 14.47 -2.15
C LYS A 49 -7.32 13.47 -3.09
N PHE A 50 -7.00 13.53 -4.39
CA PHE A 50 -7.57 12.60 -5.38
C PHE A 50 -7.14 11.15 -5.14
N ASN A 51 -5.83 10.89 -4.97
CA ASN A 51 -5.33 9.52 -4.81
C ASN A 51 -5.64 8.94 -3.41
N SER A 52 -5.62 9.78 -2.37
CA SER A 52 -6.02 9.35 -1.02
C SER A 52 -7.49 8.95 -0.93
N TYR A 53 -8.37 9.49 -1.79
CA TYR A 53 -9.76 9.05 -1.87
C TYR A 53 -9.91 7.57 -2.21
N TYR A 54 -9.12 7.06 -3.16
CA TYR A 54 -9.16 5.64 -3.51
C TYR A 54 -8.68 4.76 -2.36
N ILE A 55 -7.59 5.14 -1.69
CA ILE A 55 -7.11 4.43 -0.49
C ILE A 55 -8.20 4.42 0.58
N ALA A 56 -8.76 5.59 0.90
CA ALA A 56 -9.80 5.73 1.93
C ALA A 56 -11.06 4.92 1.60
N LYS A 57 -11.48 4.89 0.33
CA LYS A 57 -12.65 4.10 -0.09
C LYS A 57 -12.40 2.60 0.00
N MET A 58 -11.22 2.13 -0.34
CA MET A 58 -10.87 0.72 -0.16
C MET A 58 -10.83 0.34 1.32
N LEU A 59 -10.24 1.19 2.18
CA LEU A 59 -10.28 1.00 3.64
C LEU A 59 -11.71 1.02 4.19
N GLN A 60 -12.57 1.92 3.72
CA GLN A 60 -13.98 1.99 4.12
C GLN A 60 -14.76 0.72 3.75
N ARG A 61 -14.39 0.06 2.65
CA ARG A 61 -14.99 -1.20 2.16
C ARG A 61 -14.33 -2.46 2.77
N GLY A 62 -13.58 -2.32 3.86
CA GLY A 62 -13.00 -3.49 4.55
C GLY A 62 -11.78 -4.11 3.85
N TYR A 63 -11.20 -3.46 2.84
CA TYR A 63 -9.92 -3.92 2.28
C TYR A 63 -8.75 -3.40 3.10
N ASP A 64 -7.69 -4.20 3.15
CA ASP A 64 -6.45 -3.89 3.83
C ASP A 64 -5.27 -4.18 2.92
N PHE A 65 -4.36 -3.22 2.77
CA PHE A 65 -3.25 -3.29 1.82
C PHE A 65 -2.12 -2.30 2.16
N ILE A 66 -1.00 -2.40 1.43
CA ILE A 66 0.09 -1.42 1.33
C ILE A 66 0.30 -1.02 -0.14
N CYS A 67 0.51 0.28 -0.38
CA CYS A 67 0.99 0.86 -1.62
C CYS A 67 2.48 1.18 -1.48
N CYS A 68 3.34 0.37 -2.08
CA CYS A 68 4.78 0.68 -2.19
C CYS A 68 5.02 1.48 -3.46
N GLN A 69 5.47 2.74 -3.36
CA GLN A 69 5.74 3.58 -4.50
C GLN A 69 7.22 3.96 -4.60
N SER A 70 7.79 3.88 -5.80
CA SER A 70 9.13 4.40 -6.08
C SER A 70 9.19 5.92 -5.87
N ALA A 71 10.23 6.43 -5.21
CA ALA A 71 10.39 7.87 -4.94
C ALA A 71 10.55 8.72 -6.22
N GLY A 72 10.97 8.12 -7.32
CA GLY A 72 11.21 8.78 -8.61
C GLY A 72 12.69 9.07 -8.86
N ASN A 73 13.03 9.32 -10.12
CA ASN A 73 14.43 9.37 -10.59
C ASN A 73 14.87 10.80 -10.97
N GLY A 74 14.38 11.83 -10.27
CA GLY A 74 14.75 13.22 -10.55
C GLY A 74 14.18 13.78 -11.84
N VAL A 75 14.85 14.82 -12.34
CA VAL A 75 14.56 15.56 -13.58
C VAL A 75 15.57 15.16 -14.65
N TYR A 76 15.11 14.99 -15.89
CA TYR A 76 15.95 14.72 -17.05
C TYR A 76 15.87 15.88 -18.06
N LYS A 77 17.01 16.22 -18.68
CA LYS A 77 17.12 17.21 -19.76
C LYS A 77 17.89 16.57 -20.92
N ASN A 78 17.29 16.53 -22.11
CA ASN A 78 17.89 15.90 -23.29
C ASN A 78 18.39 14.47 -23.00
N ASP A 79 17.52 13.65 -22.38
CA ASP A 79 17.78 12.26 -21.96
C ASP A 79 18.94 12.06 -20.97
N LYS A 80 19.44 13.14 -20.36
CA LYS A 80 20.46 13.11 -19.32
C LYS A 80 19.85 13.49 -17.98
N PHE A 81 20.22 12.74 -16.95
CA PHE A 81 19.88 13.09 -15.57
C PHE A 81 20.42 14.50 -15.25
N ALA A 82 19.57 15.36 -14.69
CA ALA A 82 19.89 16.73 -14.33
C ALA A 82 20.08 16.91 -12.83
N TYR A 83 19.07 16.54 -12.02
CA TYR A 83 19.11 16.58 -10.55
C TYR A 83 17.91 15.84 -9.96
N ALA A 84 18.07 15.34 -8.73
CA ALA A 84 16.99 14.79 -7.94
C ALA A 84 16.15 15.92 -7.31
N VAL A 85 14.92 15.60 -6.94
CA VAL A 85 13.99 16.55 -6.32
C VAL A 85 13.37 15.93 -5.07
N ASP A 86 12.59 16.73 -4.34
CA ASP A 86 11.76 16.21 -3.27
C ASP A 86 10.74 15.19 -3.83
N ALA A 87 10.60 14.04 -3.18
CA ALA A 87 9.81 12.90 -3.62
C ALA A 87 8.32 13.26 -3.73
N SER A 88 7.82 14.26 -2.99
CA SER A 88 6.45 14.78 -3.17
C SER A 88 6.18 15.23 -4.62
N ASN A 89 7.22 15.56 -5.39
CA ASN A 89 7.09 15.92 -6.80
C ASN A 89 6.88 14.74 -7.75
N ASN A 90 7.08 13.51 -7.30
CA ASN A 90 6.94 12.35 -8.17
C ASN A 90 5.48 12.07 -8.55
N GLY A 91 4.53 12.56 -7.73
CA GLY A 91 3.09 12.43 -7.95
C GLY A 91 2.51 11.12 -7.41
N THR A 92 1.25 10.86 -7.76
CA THR A 92 0.46 9.70 -7.27
C THR A 92 0.31 9.70 -5.75
N PHE A 93 0.97 8.80 -5.02
CA PHE A 93 0.88 8.72 -3.56
C PHE A 93 2.00 9.49 -2.85
N CYS A 94 3.13 9.77 -3.52
CA CYS A 94 4.22 10.53 -2.91
C CYS A 94 3.83 11.90 -2.33
N PRO A 95 2.92 12.72 -2.91
CA PRO A 95 2.54 13.99 -2.30
C PRO A 95 1.51 13.87 -1.16
N ILE A 96 1.02 12.66 -0.84
CA ILE A 96 0.00 12.49 0.19
C ILE A 96 0.61 12.73 1.57
N THR A 97 -0.02 13.63 2.33
CA THR A 97 0.26 13.89 3.73
C THR A 97 -1.03 13.79 4.54
N VAL A 98 -0.93 13.75 5.87
CA VAL A 98 -2.09 13.80 6.78
C VAL A 98 -2.92 15.08 6.53
N ASP A 99 -2.25 16.18 6.18
CA ASP A 99 -2.90 17.47 5.99
C ASP A 99 -3.75 17.53 4.72
N ASN A 100 -3.23 16.97 3.60
CA ASN A 100 -3.88 17.06 2.29
C ASN A 100 -4.67 15.80 1.88
N ALA A 101 -4.59 14.71 2.65
CA ALA A 101 -5.42 13.53 2.42
C ALA A 101 -6.92 13.84 2.60
N ILE A 102 -7.76 13.06 1.92
CA ILE A 102 -9.20 13.20 1.99
C ILE A 102 -9.72 13.02 3.44
N LYS A 103 -10.66 13.86 3.86
CA LYS A 103 -11.27 13.82 5.20
C LYS A 103 -12.77 13.48 5.19
N SER A 104 -13.38 13.39 4.00
CA SER A 104 -14.83 13.19 3.83
C SER A 104 -15.27 11.73 3.88
N VAL A 105 -14.34 10.76 3.86
CA VAL A 105 -14.67 9.33 3.90
C VAL A 105 -14.88 8.90 5.36
N LYS A 106 -16.15 8.67 5.72
CA LYS A 106 -16.53 8.26 7.09
C LYS A 106 -15.82 6.98 7.53
N GLY A 107 -15.30 6.99 8.76
CA GLY A 107 -14.67 5.82 9.38
C GLY A 107 -13.24 5.54 8.92
N VAL A 108 -12.61 6.48 8.19
CA VAL A 108 -11.21 6.40 7.80
C VAL A 108 -10.55 7.75 8.07
N THR A 109 -9.45 7.74 8.81
CA THR A 109 -8.67 8.93 9.15
C THR A 109 -7.58 9.20 8.11
N PRO A 110 -7.11 10.46 7.97
CA PRO A 110 -5.93 10.77 7.16
C PRO A 110 -4.67 9.98 7.55
N GLN A 111 -4.49 9.68 8.83
CA GLN A 111 -3.35 8.89 9.30
C GLN A 111 -3.43 7.45 8.77
N GLU A 112 -4.59 6.81 8.86
CA GLU A 112 -4.79 5.45 8.32
C GLU A 112 -4.48 5.37 6.82
N ILE A 113 -4.69 6.45 6.07
CA ILE A 113 -4.34 6.53 4.63
C ILE A 113 -2.83 6.59 4.45
N VAL A 114 -2.14 7.49 5.16
CA VAL A 114 -0.68 7.66 5.08
C VAL A 114 0.06 6.40 5.54
N ASP A 115 -0.50 5.69 6.50
CA ASP A 115 0.03 4.41 6.99
C ASP A 115 -0.03 3.29 5.93
N ARG A 116 -0.73 3.50 4.81
CA ARG A 116 -0.73 2.55 3.69
C ARG A 116 0.33 2.82 2.64
N ILE A 117 1.12 3.88 2.79
CA ILE A 117 2.04 4.31 1.74
C ILE A 117 3.47 4.11 2.23
N ILE A 118 4.27 3.38 1.45
CA ILE A 118 5.71 3.26 1.64
C ILE A 118 6.37 3.86 0.39
N VAL A 119 7.06 4.99 0.55
CA VAL A 119 7.82 5.62 -0.55
C VAL A 119 9.26 5.15 -0.46
N VAL A 120 9.78 4.60 -1.55
CA VAL A 120 11.06 3.87 -1.57
C VAL A 120 12.09 4.62 -2.40
N ALA A 121 13.18 5.05 -1.75
CA ALA A 121 14.36 5.61 -2.42
C ALA A 121 15.34 4.51 -2.84
N ALA A 122 16.17 4.82 -3.84
CA ALA A 122 17.18 3.91 -4.35
C ALA A 122 18.51 4.13 -3.62
N ALA A 123 19.13 3.05 -3.18
CA ALA A 123 20.49 3.01 -2.67
C ALA A 123 21.42 2.24 -3.61
N LYS A 124 22.71 2.59 -3.56
CA LYS A 124 23.81 1.86 -4.18
C LYS A 124 24.89 1.54 -3.18
N PHE A 125 25.64 0.48 -3.46
CA PHE A 125 26.89 0.22 -2.77
C PHE A 125 27.96 1.20 -3.29
N ASN A 126 28.67 1.89 -2.41
CA ASN A 126 29.66 2.90 -2.80
C ASN A 126 31.10 2.36 -2.95
N GLY A 127 31.28 1.04 -2.83
CA GLY A 127 32.59 0.38 -2.95
C GLY A 127 33.40 0.31 -1.65
N ASN A 128 33.00 1.03 -0.59
CA ASN A 128 33.74 1.13 0.68
C ASN A 128 32.99 0.48 1.86
N ASN A 129 32.31 -0.65 1.62
CA ASN A 129 31.45 -1.33 2.60
C ASN A 129 30.36 -0.42 3.18
N ARG A 130 29.89 0.56 2.39
CA ARG A 130 28.82 1.49 2.78
C ARG A 130 27.81 1.63 1.66
N PHE A 131 26.59 1.97 2.04
CA PHE A 131 25.54 2.36 1.10
C PHE A 131 25.40 3.88 1.07
N GLU A 132 25.10 4.41 -0.10
CA GLU A 132 24.67 5.79 -0.27
C GLU A 132 23.41 5.85 -1.15
N GLN A 133 22.62 6.91 -1.01
CA GLN A 133 21.51 7.18 -1.91
C GLN A 133 22.04 7.37 -3.34
N VAL A 134 21.34 6.80 -4.32
CA VAL A 134 21.73 6.96 -5.73
C VAL A 134 21.47 8.40 -6.17
N GLU A 135 22.36 8.99 -6.99
CA GLU A 135 22.30 10.40 -7.34
C GLU A 135 20.97 10.85 -7.97
N PHE A 136 20.28 9.95 -8.69
CA PHE A 136 18.99 10.23 -9.30
C PHE A 136 17.80 10.06 -8.36
N SER A 137 17.97 9.40 -7.22
CA SER A 137 16.85 9.08 -6.34
C SER A 137 16.25 10.37 -5.81
N ASN A 138 14.95 10.58 -5.99
CA ASN A 138 14.28 11.64 -5.25
C ASN A 138 14.32 11.31 -3.75
N GLY A 139 14.42 12.35 -2.93
CA GLY A 139 14.52 12.23 -1.49
C GLY A 139 13.50 13.09 -0.76
N GLY A 140 13.69 13.32 0.54
CA GLY A 140 12.88 14.25 1.34
C GLY A 140 12.03 13.51 2.35
N SER A 141 11.25 14.26 3.14
CA SER A 141 10.50 13.71 4.28
C SER A 141 9.41 12.71 3.89
N GLN A 142 9.04 12.65 2.62
CA GLN A 142 8.07 11.67 2.10
C GLN A 142 8.68 10.27 1.93
N VAL A 143 10.01 10.15 1.82
CA VAL A 143 10.67 8.85 1.67
C VAL A 143 10.62 8.10 2.99
N SER A 144 10.11 6.86 2.95
CA SER A 144 9.96 6.00 4.13
C SER A 144 11.19 5.14 4.39
N ILE A 145 11.84 4.65 3.34
CA ILE A 145 12.97 3.72 3.44
C ILE A 145 13.80 3.71 2.14
N CYS A 146 15.06 3.29 2.23
CA CYS A 146 15.87 2.96 1.06
C CYS A 146 15.88 1.45 0.79
N ALA A 147 16.01 1.08 -0.48
CA ALA A 147 16.32 -0.28 -0.90
C ALA A 147 17.31 -0.27 -2.08
N PRO A 148 18.00 -1.40 -2.38
CA PRO A 148 18.91 -1.46 -3.52
C PRO A 148 18.22 -1.09 -4.83
N GLY A 149 18.76 -0.10 -5.54
CA GLY A 149 18.16 0.42 -6.77
C GLY A 149 19.17 0.76 -7.88
N TYR A 150 20.41 0.30 -7.77
CA TYR A 150 21.47 0.48 -8.75
C TYR A 150 22.12 -0.87 -9.04
N GLU A 151 22.33 -1.17 -10.32
CA GLU A 151 22.83 -2.44 -10.84
C GLU A 151 22.04 -3.64 -10.30
N ILE A 152 20.71 -3.55 -10.40
CA ILE A 152 19.82 -4.63 -9.96
C ILE A 152 19.57 -5.60 -11.11
N TYR A 153 20.04 -6.84 -10.95
CA TYR A 153 19.83 -7.92 -11.90
C TYR A 153 18.45 -8.54 -11.73
N SER A 154 17.65 -8.58 -12.80
CA SER A 154 16.34 -9.23 -12.77
C SER A 154 15.92 -9.74 -14.14
N ALA A 155 14.85 -10.52 -14.17
CA ALA A 155 14.24 -11.01 -15.41
C ALA A 155 13.85 -9.83 -16.31
N TYR A 156 14.18 -9.94 -17.59
CA TYR A 156 13.97 -8.89 -18.59
C TYR A 156 13.42 -9.51 -19.87
N TYR A 157 12.40 -8.87 -20.43
CA TYR A 157 11.86 -9.24 -21.72
C TYR A 157 12.55 -8.41 -22.81
N ASN A 158 13.28 -9.08 -23.70
CA ASN A 158 14.04 -8.44 -24.79
C ASN A 158 13.48 -8.79 -26.19
N GLY A 159 12.19 -9.15 -26.26
CA GLY A 159 11.54 -9.52 -27.52
C GLY A 159 10.97 -8.30 -28.27
N ASP A 160 11.04 -8.32 -29.60
CA ASP A 160 10.50 -7.28 -30.49
C ASP A 160 9.01 -7.49 -30.85
N GLY A 161 8.37 -8.51 -30.26
CA GLY A 161 6.96 -8.85 -30.47
C GLY A 161 6.71 -9.84 -31.62
N ASN A 162 7.74 -10.22 -32.38
CA ASN A 162 7.64 -11.27 -33.40
C ASN A 162 8.82 -12.26 -33.27
N GLN A 163 8.49 -13.47 -32.79
CA GLN A 163 9.34 -14.67 -32.74
C GLN A 163 10.17 -14.88 -31.45
N TYR A 164 10.01 -16.11 -30.95
CA TYR A 164 10.78 -16.82 -29.92
C TYR A 164 11.10 -16.05 -28.63
N ASN A 165 10.33 -16.37 -27.59
CA ASN A 165 10.55 -15.92 -26.21
C ASN A 165 11.98 -16.20 -25.72
N TYR A 166 12.85 -15.19 -25.74
CA TYR A 166 14.08 -15.23 -24.97
C TYR A 166 13.81 -14.64 -23.59
N CYS A 167 13.62 -15.50 -22.59
CA CYS A 167 13.75 -15.13 -21.19
C CYS A 167 15.19 -14.63 -21.00
N SER A 168 15.36 -13.32 -20.81
CA SER A 168 16.65 -12.70 -20.54
C SER A 168 16.70 -12.22 -19.10
N TYR A 169 17.88 -11.82 -18.68
CA TYR A 169 18.08 -11.02 -17.48
C TYR A 169 18.88 -9.79 -17.86
N SER A 170 18.70 -8.70 -17.12
CA SER A 170 19.46 -7.48 -17.31
C SER A 170 19.66 -6.76 -15.98
N TYR A 171 20.76 -6.03 -15.89
CA TYR A 171 20.95 -5.03 -14.85
C TYR A 171 20.19 -3.76 -15.22
N LEU A 172 19.41 -3.23 -14.28
CA LEU A 172 18.71 -1.96 -14.42
C LEU A 172 18.87 -1.10 -13.16
N ASN A 173 18.68 0.20 -13.35
CA ASN A 173 18.82 1.23 -12.31
C ASN A 173 17.48 1.97 -12.16
N GLY A 174 17.11 2.29 -10.92
CA GLY A 174 15.97 3.13 -10.63
C GLY A 174 15.39 2.90 -9.25
N THR A 175 14.68 3.90 -8.74
CA THR A 175 13.76 3.72 -7.60
C THR A 175 12.66 2.69 -7.92
N SER A 176 12.36 2.48 -9.20
CA SER A 176 11.50 1.41 -9.71
C SER A 176 12.05 -0.01 -9.51
N MET A 177 13.35 -0.17 -9.21
CA MET A 177 13.98 -1.44 -8.86
C MET A 177 14.07 -1.61 -7.33
N ALA A 178 14.17 -0.50 -6.59
CA ALA A 178 14.13 -0.48 -5.14
C ALA A 178 12.73 -0.80 -4.58
N ALA A 179 11.68 -0.17 -5.13
CA ALA A 179 10.29 -0.36 -4.70
C ALA A 179 9.83 -1.84 -4.67
N PRO A 180 10.06 -2.67 -5.72
CA PRO A 180 9.62 -4.07 -5.69
C PRO A 180 10.36 -4.92 -4.65
N ILE A 181 11.59 -4.58 -4.24
CA ILE A 181 12.28 -5.26 -3.13
C ILE A 181 11.50 -5.06 -1.84
N VAL A 182 11.12 -3.82 -1.54
CA VAL A 182 10.30 -3.49 -0.35
C VAL A 182 8.92 -4.13 -0.43
N THR A 183 8.29 -4.17 -1.62
CA THR A 183 7.03 -4.90 -1.84
C THR A 183 7.15 -6.39 -1.49
N GLY A 184 8.26 -7.04 -1.90
CA GLY A 184 8.53 -8.43 -1.56
C GLY A 184 8.67 -8.62 -0.05
N ILE A 185 9.43 -7.76 0.63
CA ILE A 185 9.63 -7.83 2.09
C ILE A 185 8.32 -7.59 2.83
N ALA A 186 7.52 -6.59 2.45
CA ALA A 186 6.20 -6.34 3.04
C ALA A 186 5.27 -7.56 2.86
N SER A 187 5.38 -8.27 1.74
CA SER A 187 4.62 -9.50 1.49
C SER A 187 5.09 -10.66 2.37
N LEU A 188 6.40 -10.81 2.61
CA LEU A 188 6.95 -11.79 3.57
C LEU A 188 6.44 -11.51 4.99
N VAL A 189 6.50 -10.26 5.44
CA VAL A 189 5.96 -9.83 6.74
C VAL A 189 4.47 -10.17 6.85
N TRP A 190 3.67 -9.84 5.83
CA TRP A 190 2.23 -10.13 5.85
C TRP A 190 1.93 -11.64 5.83
N SER A 191 2.81 -12.45 5.24
CA SER A 191 2.65 -13.91 5.22
C SER A 191 2.79 -14.55 6.61
N VAL A 192 3.49 -13.90 7.55
CA VAL A 192 3.61 -14.35 8.94
C VAL A 192 2.24 -14.35 9.62
N ASN A 193 1.46 -13.29 9.42
CA ASN A 193 0.10 -13.19 9.92
C ASN A 193 -0.79 -12.40 8.93
N PRO A 194 -1.67 -13.08 8.18
CA PRO A 194 -2.64 -12.45 7.27
C PRO A 194 -3.59 -11.45 7.93
N SER A 195 -3.72 -11.50 9.26
CA SER A 195 -4.57 -10.60 10.05
C SER A 195 -3.92 -9.27 10.37
N PHE A 196 -2.62 -9.09 10.10
CA PHE A 196 -1.99 -7.79 10.28
C PHE A 196 -2.68 -6.71 9.47
N THR A 197 -2.69 -5.51 10.03
CA THR A 197 -3.05 -4.29 9.32
C THR A 197 -1.87 -3.82 8.46
N GLY A 198 -2.15 -3.09 7.39
CA GLY A 198 -1.12 -2.46 6.58
C GLY A 198 -0.24 -1.51 7.40
N ALA A 199 -0.81 -0.82 8.38
CA ALA A 199 -0.03 0.02 9.29
C ALA A 199 1.02 -0.79 10.08
N GLN A 200 0.64 -1.96 10.61
CA GLN A 200 1.58 -2.88 11.26
C GLN A 200 2.64 -3.38 10.29
N VAL A 201 2.26 -3.76 9.06
CA VAL A 201 3.23 -4.20 8.05
C VAL A 201 4.22 -3.09 7.68
N LYS A 202 3.74 -1.85 7.47
CA LYS A 202 4.62 -0.70 7.25
C LYS A 202 5.56 -0.48 8.44
N HIS A 203 5.05 -0.57 9.66
CA HIS A 203 5.86 -0.46 10.88
C HIS A 203 6.97 -1.52 10.89
N PHE A 204 6.69 -2.81 10.74
CA PHE A 204 7.73 -3.85 10.72
C PHE A 204 8.80 -3.61 9.65
N VAL A 205 8.39 -3.11 8.48
CA VAL A 205 9.29 -2.89 7.33
C VAL A 205 10.16 -1.63 7.49
N CYS A 206 9.66 -0.59 8.16
CA CYS A 206 10.28 0.74 8.16
C CYS A 206 10.79 1.19 9.54
N ASP A 207 10.47 0.48 10.62
CA ASP A 207 10.90 0.83 11.97
C ASP A 207 12.43 0.79 12.11
N GLU A 208 12.97 1.69 12.94
CA GLU A 208 14.40 1.84 13.14
C GLU A 208 15.05 0.58 13.74
N GLU A 209 14.37 -0.10 14.66
CA GLU A 209 14.87 -1.33 15.28
C GLU A 209 15.03 -2.46 14.25
N ASN A 210 14.25 -2.41 13.17
CA ASN A 210 14.24 -3.38 12.10
C ASN A 210 15.07 -2.96 10.88
N THR A 211 15.70 -1.78 10.89
CA THR A 211 16.40 -1.20 9.73
C THR A 211 17.79 -0.69 10.08
N LYS A 212 18.59 -1.55 10.73
CA LYS A 212 19.88 -1.20 11.37
C LYS A 212 20.99 -0.69 10.43
N TYR A 213 20.85 -0.85 9.12
CA TYR A 213 21.86 -0.39 8.16
C TYR A 213 21.57 1.03 7.68
N GLU A 214 22.58 1.88 7.75
CA GLU A 214 22.51 3.25 7.25
C GLU A 214 22.82 3.35 5.76
N VAL A 215 22.10 4.23 5.10
CA VAL A 215 22.35 4.69 3.74
C VAL A 215 22.73 6.15 3.84
N ALA A 216 24.00 6.45 3.59
CA ALA A 216 24.48 7.83 3.60
C ALA A 216 23.74 8.67 2.55
N ASP A 217 23.72 9.98 2.75
CA ASP A 217 23.32 10.90 1.70
C ASP A 217 24.23 10.72 0.47
N SER A 218 23.70 11.02 -0.70
CA SER A 218 24.43 10.95 -1.95
C SER A 218 25.60 11.93 -1.94
N SER A 219 26.77 11.47 -2.36
CA SER A 219 27.94 12.32 -2.59
C SER A 219 27.78 13.30 -3.78
N SER A 220 26.73 13.13 -4.59
CA SER A 220 26.47 13.97 -5.77
C SER A 220 25.83 15.31 -5.40
N ARG A 221 26.39 16.41 -5.92
CA ARG A 221 25.80 17.76 -5.81
C ARG A 221 24.48 17.92 -6.55
N LEU A 222 24.09 16.92 -7.36
CA LEU A 222 22.83 16.89 -8.10
C LEU A 222 21.73 16.15 -7.34
N HIS A 223 22.05 15.55 -6.19
CA HIS A 223 21.06 14.98 -5.29
C HIS A 223 20.54 16.06 -4.34
N LEU A 224 19.26 16.00 -3.98
CA LEU A 224 18.72 16.85 -2.93
C LEU A 224 19.29 16.39 -1.59
N PRO A 225 19.94 17.23 -0.77
CA PRO A 225 20.45 16.81 0.53
C PRO A 225 19.29 16.40 1.44
N THR A 226 19.32 15.15 1.89
CA THR A 226 18.23 14.51 2.66
C THR A 226 18.72 13.90 3.96
N GLY A 227 20.04 13.87 4.16
CA GLY A 227 20.67 13.24 5.31
C GLY A 227 20.74 11.72 5.17
N THR A 228 21.17 11.08 6.26
CA THR A 228 21.26 9.62 6.33
C THR A 228 19.86 9.00 6.40
N MET A 229 19.64 7.96 5.61
CA MET A 229 18.43 7.15 5.61
C MET A 229 18.72 5.72 6.11
N ARG A 230 17.68 4.90 6.25
CA ARG A 230 17.81 3.49 6.63
C ARG A 230 17.57 2.58 5.42
N MET A 231 18.29 1.46 5.37
CA MET A 231 18.09 0.40 4.37
C MET A 231 17.07 -0.62 4.89
N VAL A 232 16.15 -1.03 4.04
CA VAL A 232 15.21 -2.12 4.35
C VAL A 232 15.96 -3.41 4.72
N ASN A 233 15.47 -4.17 5.69
CA ASN A 233 16.06 -5.44 6.10
C ASN A 233 14.97 -6.53 6.21
N ALA A 234 15.06 -7.54 5.33
CA ALA A 234 14.06 -8.60 5.26
C ALA A 234 14.03 -9.46 6.52
N GLN A 235 15.20 -9.82 7.06
CA GLN A 235 15.31 -10.70 8.21
C GLN A 235 14.70 -10.03 9.45
N LEU A 236 15.16 -8.83 9.79
CA LEU A 236 14.69 -8.14 11.00
C LEU A 236 13.19 -7.82 10.94
N ALA A 237 12.68 -7.41 9.77
CA ALA A 237 11.25 -7.15 9.61
C ALA A 237 10.40 -8.41 9.82
N VAL A 238 10.83 -9.57 9.30
CA VAL A 238 10.12 -10.84 9.46
C VAL A 238 10.25 -11.38 10.90
N GLU A 239 11.44 -11.30 11.50
CA GLU A 239 11.66 -11.71 12.89
C GLU A 239 10.81 -10.88 13.86
N ALA A 240 10.72 -9.56 13.66
CA ALA A 240 9.86 -8.70 14.46
C ALA A 240 8.38 -9.08 14.31
N ALA A 241 7.93 -9.40 13.10
CA ALA A 241 6.57 -9.85 12.84
C ALA A 241 6.25 -11.20 13.50
N ILE A 242 7.20 -12.15 13.49
CA ILE A 242 7.06 -13.44 14.16
C ILE A 242 6.97 -13.25 15.68
N LYS A 243 7.89 -12.45 16.24
CA LYS A 243 7.94 -12.14 17.66
C LYS A 243 6.67 -11.46 18.15
N GLU A 244 6.13 -10.51 17.38
CA GLU A 244 4.86 -9.88 17.69
C GLU A 244 3.74 -10.92 17.87
N CYS A 245 3.69 -11.93 16.99
CA CYS A 245 2.66 -12.97 17.02
C CYS A 245 2.78 -13.97 18.18
N GLU A 246 3.88 -13.98 18.94
CA GLU A 246 4.03 -14.89 20.08
C GLU A 246 2.97 -14.62 21.15
N ASN A 247 2.56 -13.36 21.32
CA ASN A 247 1.57 -12.94 22.32
C ASN A 247 0.13 -12.91 21.78
N TYR A 248 -0.13 -13.55 20.64
CA TYR A 248 -1.43 -13.48 19.94
C TYR A 248 -2.28 -14.72 20.27
N GLY A 249 -3.59 -14.53 20.28
CA GLY A 249 -4.57 -15.60 20.24
C GLY A 249 -5.20 -15.71 18.86
N THR A 250 -5.94 -16.80 18.62
CA THR A 250 -6.72 -16.97 17.38
C THR A 250 -8.19 -16.81 17.67
N VAL A 251 -8.89 -15.98 16.89
CA VAL A 251 -10.34 -15.89 16.89
C VAL A 251 -10.91 -16.52 15.63
N ASN A 252 -11.92 -17.37 15.82
CA ASN A 252 -12.70 -18.00 14.77
C ASN A 252 -14.16 -17.56 14.87
N GLY A 253 -14.85 -17.56 13.74
CA GLY A 253 -16.29 -17.32 13.73
C GLY A 253 -16.90 -17.54 12.36
N HIS A 254 -18.22 -17.45 12.32
CA HIS A 254 -19.00 -17.65 11.10
C HIS A 254 -19.96 -16.48 10.90
N LEU A 255 -19.87 -15.80 9.78
CA LEU A 255 -20.71 -14.65 9.45
C LEU A 255 -21.78 -15.04 8.42
N LYS A 256 -22.99 -14.52 8.61
CA LYS A 256 -24.10 -14.69 7.67
C LYS A 256 -24.73 -13.35 7.33
N TRP A 257 -25.04 -13.14 6.07
CA TRP A 257 -25.90 -12.02 5.67
C TRP A 257 -27.35 -12.24 6.14
N ALA A 258 -28.06 -11.14 6.41
CA ALA A 258 -29.49 -11.15 6.71
C ALA A 258 -30.32 -11.71 5.54
N LYS A 259 -29.90 -11.42 4.30
CA LYS A 259 -30.52 -11.86 3.02
C LYS A 259 -29.46 -12.43 2.07
N ILE A 260 -29.89 -13.09 0.99
CA ILE A 260 -29.00 -13.59 -0.07
C ILE A 260 -28.36 -12.39 -0.77
N THR A 261 -27.03 -12.28 -0.67
CA THR A 261 -26.20 -11.43 -1.50
C THR A 261 -25.42 -12.30 -2.49
N PRO A 262 -24.99 -11.75 -3.64
CA PRO A 262 -24.26 -12.50 -4.66
C PRO A 262 -22.76 -12.69 -4.38
N SER A 263 -22.20 -12.00 -3.37
CA SER A 263 -20.82 -12.25 -2.92
C SER A 263 -20.77 -13.42 -1.95
N ASN A 264 -19.95 -14.41 -2.27
CA ASN A 264 -19.73 -15.56 -1.38
C ASN A 264 -18.87 -15.18 -0.15
N VAL A 265 -18.20 -14.02 -0.17
CA VAL A 265 -17.38 -13.53 0.95
C VAL A 265 -18.04 -12.32 1.62
N ILE A 266 -17.80 -12.17 2.92
CA ILE A 266 -18.34 -11.10 3.77
C ILE A 266 -17.17 -10.25 4.28
N ASP A 267 -17.14 -8.97 3.93
CA ASP A 267 -16.23 -8.01 4.55
C ASP A 267 -16.75 -7.53 5.91
N PHE A 268 -15.84 -7.40 6.87
CA PHE A 268 -16.16 -6.94 8.22
C PHE A 268 -14.95 -6.29 8.88
N THR A 269 -15.20 -5.66 10.02
CA THR A 269 -14.13 -5.09 10.84
C THR A 269 -14.15 -5.62 12.25
N VAL A 270 -12.96 -5.78 12.81
CA VAL A 270 -12.73 -6.03 14.23
C VAL A 270 -11.97 -4.84 14.77
N THR A 271 -12.48 -4.20 15.82
CA THR A 271 -11.83 -3.04 16.45
C THR A 271 -11.30 -3.44 17.81
N SER A 272 -10.02 -3.20 18.08
CA SER A 272 -9.44 -3.31 19.42
C SER A 272 -10.04 -2.23 20.32
N ASN A 273 -10.55 -2.63 21.48
CA ASN A 273 -11.15 -1.71 22.45
C ASN A 273 -10.08 -0.92 23.24
N ARG A 274 -8.80 -1.34 23.18
CA ARG A 274 -7.68 -0.74 23.91
C ARG A 274 -7.16 0.53 23.23
N ASP A 275 -6.90 0.45 21.94
CA ASP A 275 -6.18 1.47 21.16
C ASP A 275 -6.96 1.94 19.91
N GLY A 276 -8.10 1.31 19.62
CA GLY A 276 -8.93 1.63 18.46
C GLY A 276 -8.42 1.05 17.14
N THR A 277 -7.38 0.20 17.15
CA THR A 277 -6.85 -0.44 15.93
C THR A 277 -7.96 -1.21 15.20
N VAL A 278 -8.14 -0.91 13.91
CA VAL A 278 -9.19 -1.51 13.07
C VAL A 278 -8.59 -2.56 12.14
N TYR A 279 -8.90 -3.81 12.41
CA TYR A 279 -8.61 -4.96 11.57
C TYR A 279 -9.70 -5.13 10.52
N ARG A 280 -9.30 -5.17 9.25
CA ARG A 280 -10.19 -5.24 8.08
C ARG A 280 -10.05 -6.61 7.44
N MET A 281 -11.14 -7.37 7.43
CA MET A 281 -11.11 -8.82 7.19
C MET A 281 -12.21 -9.23 6.23
N MET A 282 -12.04 -10.41 5.64
CA MET A 282 -13.03 -11.08 4.81
C MET A 282 -13.17 -12.52 5.25
N THR A 283 -14.38 -13.06 5.15
CA THR A 283 -14.63 -14.50 5.32
C THR A 283 -14.15 -15.29 4.11
N ASP A 284 -14.05 -16.61 4.26
CA ASP A 284 -14.06 -17.55 3.14
C ASP A 284 -15.45 -17.54 2.44
N THR A 285 -15.57 -18.33 1.37
CA THR A 285 -16.81 -18.46 0.58
C THR A 285 -17.95 -19.16 1.33
N SER A 286 -17.67 -19.74 2.49
CA SER A 286 -18.64 -20.38 3.36
C SER A 286 -19.04 -19.48 4.53
N GLY A 287 -18.50 -18.26 4.62
CA GLY A 287 -18.77 -17.32 5.71
C GLY A 287 -17.89 -17.51 6.95
N ASN A 288 -16.92 -18.43 6.95
CA ASN A 288 -16.01 -18.59 8.09
C ASN A 288 -14.85 -17.61 8.02
N PHE A 289 -14.31 -17.23 9.19
CA PHE A 289 -13.04 -16.54 9.28
C PHE A 289 -12.21 -17.08 10.43
N SER A 290 -10.90 -16.93 10.30
CA SER A 290 -9.91 -17.19 11.35
C SER A 290 -8.91 -16.04 11.34
N ALA A 291 -8.62 -15.46 12.50
CA ALA A 291 -7.70 -14.35 12.62
C ALA A 291 -6.81 -14.47 13.85
N LYS A 292 -5.53 -14.15 13.69
CA LYS A 292 -4.58 -14.04 14.82
C LYS A 292 -4.48 -12.60 15.26
N LEU A 293 -4.88 -12.31 16.49
CA LEU A 293 -4.95 -10.97 17.05
C LEU A 293 -4.21 -10.91 18.40
N PRO A 294 -3.68 -9.73 18.80
CA PRO A 294 -3.13 -9.55 20.13
C PRO A 294 -4.13 -9.95 21.23
N ALA A 295 -3.64 -10.40 22.37
CA ALA A 295 -4.52 -10.59 23.53
C ALA A 295 -5.22 -9.27 23.90
N GLY A 296 -6.54 -9.32 24.13
CA GLY A 296 -7.33 -8.13 24.47
C GLY A 296 -8.82 -8.26 24.18
N GLU A 297 -9.51 -7.14 24.38
CA GLU A 297 -10.95 -6.99 24.17
C GLU A 297 -11.24 -6.36 22.81
N TYR A 298 -12.20 -6.94 22.08
CA TYR A 298 -12.51 -6.55 20.72
C TYR A 298 -14.00 -6.37 20.48
N THR A 299 -14.31 -5.56 19.47
CA THR A 299 -15.66 -5.40 18.91
C THR A 299 -15.66 -5.76 17.43
N LEU A 300 -16.33 -6.84 17.05
CA LEU A 300 -16.68 -7.13 15.66
C LEU A 300 -17.86 -6.24 15.24
N LYS A 301 -17.74 -5.60 14.08
CA LYS A 301 -18.82 -4.83 13.43
C LYS A 301 -19.16 -5.46 12.09
N LEU A 302 -20.41 -5.88 11.95
CA LEU A 302 -21.00 -6.43 10.73
C LEU A 302 -22.35 -5.75 10.51
N GLU A 303 -22.54 -5.02 9.41
CA GLU A 303 -23.72 -4.22 9.05
C GLU A 303 -24.94 -4.27 10.00
N GLY A 304 -25.03 -3.30 10.91
CA GLY A 304 -26.12 -3.17 11.88
C GLY A 304 -26.01 -4.08 13.10
N LYS A 305 -24.97 -4.92 13.19
CA LYS A 305 -24.65 -5.81 14.31
C LYS A 305 -23.27 -5.50 14.89
N LYS A 306 -23.17 -5.66 16.20
CA LYS A 306 -21.91 -5.67 16.95
C LYS A 306 -21.83 -6.93 17.80
N CYS A 307 -20.64 -7.47 17.95
CA CYS A 307 -20.34 -8.61 18.83
C CYS A 307 -19.03 -8.31 19.56
N ASN A 308 -19.05 -8.35 20.89
CA ASN A 308 -17.87 -8.15 21.72
C ASN A 308 -17.29 -9.51 22.08
N PHE A 309 -15.96 -9.63 22.11
CA PHE A 309 -15.27 -10.85 22.47
C PHE A 309 -13.86 -10.55 22.99
N THR A 310 -13.30 -11.53 23.69
CA THR A 310 -11.94 -11.49 24.25
C THR A 310 -11.05 -12.46 23.48
N VAL A 311 -9.83 -12.04 23.20
CA VAL A 311 -8.76 -12.91 22.70
C VAL A 311 -7.76 -13.09 23.83
N ALA A 312 -7.48 -14.33 24.22
CA ALA A 312 -6.43 -14.69 25.16
C ALA A 312 -5.18 -15.16 24.40
N GLU A 313 -4.01 -14.89 24.98
CA GLU A 313 -2.73 -15.29 24.41
C GLU A 313 -2.63 -16.82 24.28
N GLY A 314 -2.24 -17.30 23.09
CA GLY A 314 -2.09 -18.74 22.81
C GLY A 314 -3.40 -19.54 22.75
N GLU A 315 -4.55 -18.91 22.97
CA GLU A 315 -5.85 -19.58 22.98
C GLU A 315 -6.62 -19.42 21.67
N ASN A 316 -7.56 -20.34 21.43
CA ASN A 316 -8.51 -20.28 20.34
C ASN A 316 -9.89 -19.85 20.87
N THR A 317 -10.33 -18.65 20.52
CA THR A 317 -11.68 -18.14 20.81
C THR A 317 -12.60 -18.42 19.63
N ASP A 318 -13.74 -19.08 19.85
CA ASP A 318 -14.82 -19.15 18.86
C ASP A 318 -15.97 -18.23 19.26
N ILE A 319 -16.29 -17.24 18.42
CA ILE A 319 -17.39 -16.30 18.67
C ILE A 319 -18.73 -16.80 18.13
N GLY A 320 -18.76 -17.99 17.53
CA GLY A 320 -19.93 -18.62 16.94
C GLY A 320 -20.42 -17.90 15.69
N SER A 321 -21.74 -17.95 15.48
CA SER A 321 -22.37 -17.36 14.30
C SER A 321 -22.91 -15.95 14.55
N VAL A 322 -22.46 -14.98 13.75
CA VAL A 322 -22.99 -13.60 13.77
C VAL A 322 -23.72 -13.31 12.46
N ARG A 323 -24.98 -12.86 12.56
CA ARG A 323 -25.79 -12.49 11.40
C ARG A 323 -25.92 -10.97 11.29
N SER A 324 -25.73 -10.43 10.09
CA SER A 324 -26.00 -9.01 9.82
C SER A 324 -27.48 -8.67 10.03
N VAL A 325 -27.79 -7.37 10.22
CA VAL A 325 -29.18 -6.90 10.37
C VAL A 325 -29.70 -6.29 9.06
N LEU A 326 -28.83 -5.58 8.34
CA LEU A 326 -29.20 -4.93 7.08
C LEU A 326 -28.91 -5.83 5.88
N ALA A 327 -29.71 -5.64 4.83
CA ALA A 327 -29.44 -6.22 3.52
C ALA A 327 -28.51 -5.28 2.78
N THR A 328 -27.33 -5.75 2.41
CA THR A 328 -26.43 -5.02 1.52
C THR A 328 -26.91 -5.20 0.09
N VAL A 329 -27.08 -4.10 -0.63
CA VAL A 329 -27.24 -4.15 -2.09
C VAL A 329 -25.84 -4.14 -2.68
N ASP A 330 -25.50 -5.21 -3.41
CA ASP A 330 -24.27 -5.25 -4.18
C ASP A 330 -24.41 -4.32 -5.40
N PHE A 331 -23.68 -3.20 -5.38
CA PHE A 331 -23.63 -2.29 -6.53
C PHE A 331 -22.94 -2.92 -7.75
N ASP A 332 -22.08 -3.92 -7.57
CA ASP A 332 -21.39 -4.61 -8.66
C ASP A 332 -22.33 -5.62 -9.36
N ALA A 333 -23.07 -6.45 -8.62
CA ALA A 333 -24.13 -7.28 -9.22
C ALA A 333 -25.32 -6.49 -9.75
N VAL A 334 -25.54 -5.28 -9.23
CA VAL A 334 -26.48 -4.32 -9.81
C VAL A 334 -25.94 -3.80 -11.14
N SER A 335 -24.65 -3.45 -11.24
CA SER A 335 -23.99 -3.07 -12.50
C SER A 335 -24.10 -4.16 -13.58
N ASP A 336 -23.84 -5.42 -13.23
CA ASP A 336 -23.89 -6.55 -14.18
C ASP A 336 -25.32 -6.89 -14.64
N LYS A 337 -26.34 -6.49 -13.87
CA LYS A 337 -27.76 -6.68 -14.21
C LYS A 337 -28.45 -5.43 -14.77
N MET A 338 -27.80 -4.27 -14.74
CA MET A 338 -28.36 -3.02 -15.22
C MET A 338 -28.05 -2.83 -16.71
N LYS A 339 -29.09 -2.97 -17.54
CA LYS A 339 -29.05 -2.69 -18.99
C LYS A 339 -28.41 -1.32 -19.29
N ASP A 340 -27.75 -1.24 -20.44
CA ASP A 340 -26.94 -0.13 -20.98
C ASP A 340 -27.48 1.30 -20.71
N GLY A 341 -28.80 1.49 -20.67
CA GLY A 341 -29.42 2.80 -20.43
C GLY A 341 -29.18 3.39 -19.04
N MET A 342 -28.92 2.59 -18.00
CA MET A 342 -28.69 3.09 -16.65
C MET A 342 -27.21 3.31 -16.32
N GLN A 343 -26.30 2.65 -17.04
CA GLN A 343 -24.87 3.01 -17.03
C GLN A 343 -24.64 4.38 -17.70
N ASP A 344 -25.37 4.69 -18.77
CA ASP A 344 -25.36 6.03 -19.38
C ASP A 344 -25.92 7.09 -18.41
N PHE A 345 -26.98 6.77 -17.66
CA PHE A 345 -27.53 7.65 -16.62
C PHE A 345 -26.56 7.86 -15.44
N LEU A 346 -25.89 6.81 -14.95
CA LEU A 346 -24.93 6.88 -13.86
C LEU A 346 -23.60 7.55 -14.26
N SER A 347 -23.15 7.36 -15.50
CA SER A 347 -21.98 8.06 -16.05
C SER A 347 -22.25 9.56 -16.24
N LYS A 348 -23.49 9.93 -16.55
CA LYS A 348 -23.97 11.32 -16.59
C LYS A 348 -24.22 11.94 -15.23
N LEU A 349 -24.38 11.12 -14.18
CA LEU A 349 -24.67 11.59 -12.82
C LEU A 349 -23.47 12.13 -12.05
N GLN A 350 -22.24 12.09 -12.59
CA GLN A 350 -21.01 12.66 -12.00
C GLN A 350 -21.07 12.82 -10.48
N ILE A 351 -21.25 11.73 -9.75
CA ILE A 351 -21.02 11.73 -8.31
C ILE A 351 -19.52 11.53 -8.16
N TYR A 352 -18.82 12.67 -8.17
CA TYR A 352 -17.43 12.84 -7.75
C TYR A 352 -17.15 12.22 -6.38
#